data_AF-A0A4V6HZW9-F1
#
_entry.id   AF-A0A4V6HZW9-F1
#
_cell.length_a   1.000
_cell.length_b   1.000
_cell.length_c   1.000
_cell.angle_alpha   90.00
_cell.angle_beta   90.00
_cell.angle_gamma   90.00
#
_symmetry.space_group_name_H-M   'P 1'
#
loop_
_entity.id
_entity.type
_entity.pdbx_description
1 polymer ?
#
loop_
_entity_poly.entity_id
_entity_poly.type
_entity_poly.pdbx_seq_one_letter_code
_entity_poly.pdbx_strand_id
1 'polypeptide(L)'
;MEIGGNLNTSIEQDESRNVGGNKREVVEGDSDISIEKKFNIQTQGEIAIHSNENIHLSSPQSLSLESETAAIMVADNVTMIADSNYTLNANTEATIQVSGTSITAKGDSVIIKAGGVEVVIDSKGLVVKGGEVKSE
;
A
#
# COMPACT_ATOMS: atom_id res chain seq x y z
N MET A 1 23.90 -13.69 31.01
CA MET A 1 23.32 -13.16 32.26
C MET A 1 21.85 -13.50 32.25
N GLU A 2 21.32 -13.95 33.37
CA GLU A 2 19.91 -14.29 33.55
C GLU A 2 19.36 -13.41 34.68
N ILE A 3 18.14 -12.90 34.51
CA ILE A 3 17.48 -12.03 35.49
C ILE A 3 16.11 -12.64 35.76
N GLY A 4 15.87 -13.10 36.99
CA GLY A 4 14.62 -13.75 37.40
C GLY A 4 13.53 -12.79 37.87
N GLY A 5 13.64 -11.49 37.56
CA GLY A 5 12.74 -10.44 38.00
C GLY A 5 12.87 -9.20 37.10
N ASN A 6 12.44 -8.04 37.60
CA ASN A 6 12.44 -6.81 36.80
C ASN A 6 13.87 -6.29 36.55
N LEU A 7 14.15 -5.88 35.31
CA LEU A 7 15.34 -5.12 34.94
C LEU A 7 14.92 -3.72 34.49
N ASN A 8 15.58 -2.69 35.04
CA ASN A 8 15.47 -1.32 34.56
C ASN A 8 16.88 -0.81 34.22
N THR A 9 17.03 -0.21 33.03
CA THR A 9 18.31 0.32 32.54
C THR A 9 18.10 1.76 32.09
N SER A 10 19.00 2.67 32.52
CA SER A 10 19.04 4.06 32.04
C SER A 10 20.40 4.33 31.39
N ILE A 11 20.39 5.00 30.24
CA ILE A 11 21.59 5.45 29.53
C ILE A 11 21.42 6.96 29.33
N GLU A 12 22.25 7.75 30.02
CA GLU A 12 22.12 9.22 30.06
C GLU A 12 22.64 9.92 28.80
N GLN A 13 23.27 9.16 27.89
CA GLN A 13 23.83 9.64 26.63
C GLN A 13 23.53 8.62 25.52
N ASP A 14 24.52 8.28 24.70
CA ASP A 14 24.34 7.44 23.52
C ASP A 14 24.53 5.95 23.82
N GLU A 15 23.67 5.11 23.24
CA GLU A 15 23.87 3.66 23.14
C GLU A 15 24.23 3.29 21.70
N SER A 16 25.28 2.48 21.52
CA SER A 16 25.59 1.84 20.24
C SER A 16 25.77 0.34 20.45
N ARG A 17 25.08 -0.46 19.64
CA ARG A 17 25.11 -1.93 19.75
C ARG A 17 25.37 -2.56 18.39
N ASN A 18 26.50 -3.25 18.29
CA ASN A 18 26.86 -4.03 17.10
C ASN A 18 26.71 -5.52 17.41
N VAL A 19 25.96 -6.25 16.59
CA VAL A 19 25.79 -7.70 16.69
C VAL A 19 26.37 -8.33 15.43
N GLY A 20 27.48 -9.06 15.55
CA GLY A 20 28.15 -9.69 14.40
C GLY A 20 27.43 -10.94 13.87
N GLY A 21 26.41 -11.42 14.58
CA GLY A 21 25.54 -12.52 14.16
C GLY A 21 24.07 -12.13 14.28
N ASN A 22 23.20 -13.10 14.55
CA ASN A 22 21.77 -12.87 14.61
C ASN A 22 21.34 -12.22 15.94
N LYS A 23 20.42 -11.26 15.88
CA LYS A 23 19.65 -10.78 17.06
C LYS A 23 18.26 -11.42 17.01
N ARG A 24 17.85 -12.08 18.10
CA ARG A 24 16.48 -12.58 18.30
C ARG A 24 15.93 -11.98 19.59
N GLU A 25 14.71 -11.50 19.53
CA GLU A 25 13.98 -10.89 20.65
C GLU A 25 12.58 -11.51 20.68
N VAL A 26 12.16 -11.92 21.87
CA VAL A 26 10.83 -12.51 22.11
C VAL A 26 10.31 -11.84 23.36
N VAL A 27 9.13 -11.23 23.24
CA VAL A 27 8.42 -10.58 24.34
C VAL A 27 7.10 -11.33 24.47
N GLU A 28 6.84 -11.91 25.64
CA GLU A 28 5.61 -12.67 25.91
C GLU A 28 4.43 -11.76 26.24
N GLY A 29 4.70 -10.55 26.70
CA GLY A 29 3.71 -9.48 26.88
C GLY A 29 3.86 -8.39 25.82
N ASP A 30 3.51 -7.17 26.20
CA ASP A 30 3.54 -6.02 25.30
C ASP A 30 4.96 -5.45 25.12
N SER A 31 5.19 -4.83 23.96
CA SER A 31 6.43 -4.12 23.64
C SER A 31 6.12 -2.73 23.12
N ASP A 32 6.47 -1.72 23.91
CA ASP A 32 6.31 -0.31 23.56
C ASP A 32 7.66 0.30 23.16
N ILE A 33 7.67 1.02 22.04
CA ILE A 33 8.83 1.77 21.55
C ILE A 33 8.39 3.23 21.33
N SER A 34 8.98 4.15 22.09
CA SER A 34 8.74 5.59 21.95
C SER A 34 10.04 6.30 21.58
N ILE A 35 10.00 7.07 20.49
CA ILE A 35 11.14 7.81 19.95
C ILE A 35 10.70 9.26 19.73
N GLU A 36 11.33 10.21 20.42
CA GLU A 36 10.94 11.63 20.35
C GLU A 36 11.35 12.32 19.05
N LYS A 37 12.33 11.74 18.34
CA LYS A 37 12.90 12.30 17.11
C LYS A 37 12.72 11.33 15.94
N LYS A 38 13.82 10.88 15.35
CA LYS A 38 13.80 10.02 14.15
C LYS A 38 13.93 8.56 14.54
N PHE A 39 13.02 7.74 14.02
CA PHE A 39 13.16 6.29 13.98
C PHE A 39 13.50 5.85 12.54
N ASN A 40 14.53 5.03 12.37
CA ASN A 40 15.01 4.59 11.05
C ASN A 40 15.26 3.08 11.05
N ILE A 41 14.53 2.36 10.20
CA ILE A 41 14.75 0.93 9.96
C ILE A 41 15.30 0.79 8.55
N GLN A 42 16.45 0.12 8.44
CA GLN A 42 17.07 -0.17 7.16
C GLN A 42 17.59 -1.61 7.17
N THR A 43 17.27 -2.36 6.13
CA THR A 43 17.77 -3.71 5.88
C THR A 43 18.21 -3.79 4.42
N GLN A 44 19.13 -4.69 4.11
CA GLN A 44 19.44 -5.07 2.72
C GLN A 44 18.53 -6.22 2.23
N GLY A 45 17.98 -7.00 3.17
CA GLY A 45 17.07 -8.10 2.88
C GLY A 45 15.61 -7.69 3.05
N GLU A 46 14.76 -8.68 3.31
CA GLU A 46 13.32 -8.50 3.52
C GLU A 46 13.00 -7.86 4.90
N ILE A 47 11.95 -7.05 4.95
CA ILE A 47 11.21 -6.73 6.17
C ILE A 47 9.86 -7.44 6.07
N ALA A 48 9.57 -8.34 7.01
CA ALA A 48 8.27 -8.99 7.14
C ALA A 48 7.59 -8.53 8.43
N ILE A 49 6.33 -8.10 8.33
CA ILE A 49 5.50 -7.65 9.46
C ILE A 49 4.23 -8.49 9.44
N HIS A 50 4.00 -9.22 10.53
CA HIS A 50 2.82 -10.08 10.70
C HIS A 50 2.11 -9.72 12.00
N SER A 51 0.80 -9.51 11.91
CA SER A 51 -0.08 -9.34 13.07
C SER A 51 -1.24 -10.33 12.93
N ASN A 52 -1.65 -10.94 14.04
CA ASN A 52 -2.88 -11.74 14.09
C ASN A 52 -4.13 -10.83 14.17
N GLU A 53 -3.92 -9.57 14.53
CA GLU A 53 -4.95 -8.55 14.61
C GLU A 53 -4.60 -7.42 13.62
N ASN A 54 -4.89 -6.18 13.99
CA ASN A 54 -4.74 -5.04 13.10
C ASN A 54 -3.28 -4.56 13.01
N ILE A 55 -2.97 -3.94 11.88
CA ILE A 55 -1.80 -3.07 11.71
C ILE A 55 -2.34 -1.67 11.46
N HIS A 56 -2.04 -0.72 12.35
CA HIS A 56 -2.45 0.68 12.21
C HIS A 56 -1.23 1.56 11.94
N LEU A 57 -1.30 2.35 10.87
CA LEU A 57 -0.27 3.32 10.49
C LEU A 57 -0.91 4.70 10.37
N SER A 58 -0.40 5.68 11.10
CA SER A 58 -0.92 7.04 11.11
C SER A 58 0.21 8.06 11.09
N SER A 59 0.06 9.11 10.29
CA SER A 59 0.96 10.25 10.25
C SER A 59 0.12 11.53 10.16
N PRO A 60 0.40 12.55 10.98
CA PRO A 60 -0.31 13.84 10.88
C PRO A 60 0.13 14.66 9.66
N GLN A 61 1.20 14.24 8.98
CA GLN A 61 1.72 14.88 7.79
C GLN A 61 1.52 13.95 6.58
N SER A 62 2.59 13.36 6.06
CA SER A 62 2.55 12.46 4.91
C SER A 62 2.80 11.01 5.31
N LEU A 63 2.27 10.11 4.47
CA LEU A 63 2.61 8.68 4.43
C LEU A 63 2.97 8.34 2.98
N SER A 64 4.18 7.86 2.73
CA SER A 64 4.63 7.43 1.40
C SER A 64 4.96 5.94 1.38
N LEU A 65 4.63 5.29 0.26
CA LEU A 65 4.94 3.89 -0.03
C LEU A 65 5.51 3.84 -1.45
N GLU A 66 6.79 3.51 -1.57
CA GLU A 66 7.54 3.56 -2.82
C GLU A 66 8.16 2.18 -3.11
N SER A 67 8.01 1.70 -4.34
CA SER A 67 8.59 0.44 -4.83
C SER A 67 9.04 0.63 -6.27
N GLU A 68 10.18 0.05 -6.63
CA GLU A 68 10.71 0.08 -8.00
C GLU A 68 9.95 -0.88 -8.93
N THR A 69 9.41 -1.97 -8.38
CA THR A 69 8.78 -3.04 -9.16
C THR A 69 7.27 -3.05 -8.94
N ALA A 70 6.77 -3.95 -8.10
CA ALA A 70 5.36 -4.07 -7.81
C ALA A 70 5.03 -3.51 -6.42
N ALA A 71 3.86 -2.90 -6.31
CA ALA A 71 3.17 -2.63 -5.05
C ALA A 71 1.81 -3.32 -5.13
N ILE A 72 1.55 -4.28 -4.23
CA ILE A 72 0.37 -5.14 -4.26
C ILE A 72 -0.41 -4.98 -2.96
N MET A 73 -1.71 -4.70 -3.07
CA MET A 73 -2.65 -4.66 -1.95
C MET A 73 -3.76 -5.69 -2.20
N VAL A 74 -3.92 -6.64 -1.29
CA VAL A 74 -4.98 -7.67 -1.36
C VAL A 74 -5.76 -7.62 -0.05
N ALA A 75 -7.07 -7.45 -0.15
CA ALA A 75 -8.00 -7.41 0.97
C ALA A 75 -9.40 -7.80 0.48
N ASP A 76 -10.30 -8.16 1.41
CA ASP A 76 -11.72 -8.35 1.09
C ASP A 76 -12.35 -7.04 0.59
N ASN A 77 -11.99 -5.92 1.22
CA ASN A 77 -12.36 -4.58 0.79
C ASN A 77 -11.18 -3.59 0.90
N VAL A 78 -11.15 -2.61 0.01
CA VAL A 78 -10.20 -1.49 0.05
C VAL A 78 -10.99 -0.19 -0.04
N THR A 79 -10.78 0.72 0.92
CA THR A 79 -11.41 2.04 0.94
C THR A 79 -10.31 3.10 0.95
N MET A 80 -10.40 4.04 0.01
CA MET A 80 -9.49 5.18 -0.06
C MET A 80 -10.33 6.45 -0.15
N ILE A 81 -10.10 7.39 0.76
CA ILE A 81 -10.85 8.64 0.87
C ILE A 81 -9.83 9.78 0.83
N ALA A 82 -10.08 10.75 -0.03
CA ALA A 82 -9.31 11.98 -0.08
C ALA A 82 -10.27 13.16 -0.03
N ASP A 83 -10.01 14.12 0.86
CA ASP A 83 -10.86 15.32 1.01
C ASP A 83 -10.75 16.27 -0.18
N SER A 84 -9.63 16.23 -0.91
CA SER A 84 -9.37 17.12 -2.04
C SER A 84 -9.25 16.35 -3.35
N ASN A 85 -8.07 15.83 -3.67
CA ASN A 85 -7.80 15.20 -4.96
C ASN A 85 -7.46 13.72 -4.78
N TYR A 86 -7.92 12.90 -5.73
CA TYR A 86 -7.59 11.48 -5.81
C TYR A 86 -6.96 11.19 -7.17
N THR A 87 -5.64 11.05 -7.20
CA THR A 87 -4.86 10.91 -8.44
C THR A 87 -4.40 9.47 -8.61
N LEU A 88 -4.83 8.85 -9.72
CA LEU A 88 -4.30 7.58 -10.20
C LEU A 88 -3.56 7.84 -11.51
N ASN A 89 -2.26 7.59 -11.52
CA ASN A 89 -1.42 7.80 -12.70
C ASN A 89 -0.73 6.49 -13.09
N ALA A 90 -0.85 6.11 -14.36
CA ALA A 90 -0.16 4.97 -14.93
C ALA A 90 0.37 5.36 -16.32
N ASN A 91 1.60 4.96 -16.62
CA ASN A 91 2.27 5.32 -17.88
C ASN A 91 1.77 4.54 -19.09
N THR A 92 1.15 3.38 -18.89
CA THR A 92 0.79 2.46 -19.98
C THR A 92 -0.69 2.14 -19.98
N GLU A 93 -1.21 1.64 -18.86
CA GLU A 93 -2.60 1.22 -18.74
C GLU A 93 -3.06 1.35 -17.29
N ALA A 94 -4.31 1.77 -17.10
CA ALA A 94 -5.03 1.67 -15.84
C ALA A 94 -6.35 0.94 -16.07
N THR A 95 -6.64 -0.08 -15.26
CA THR A 95 -7.84 -0.91 -15.39
C THR A 95 -8.59 -0.98 -14.06
N ILE A 96 -9.89 -0.72 -14.11
CA ILE A 96 -10.85 -0.99 -13.04
C ILE A 96 -11.72 -2.16 -13.50
N GLN A 97 -11.71 -3.27 -12.75
CA GLN A 97 -12.43 -4.49 -13.10
C GLN A 97 -13.37 -4.89 -11.97
N VAL A 98 -14.63 -5.19 -12.30
CA VAL A 98 -15.63 -5.75 -11.40
C VAL A 98 -16.30 -6.93 -12.08
N SER A 99 -15.85 -8.16 -11.76
CA SER A 99 -16.32 -9.39 -12.41
C SER A 99 -16.22 -9.29 -13.95
N GLY A 100 -17.34 -9.15 -14.67
CA GLY A 100 -17.36 -8.99 -16.14
C GLY A 100 -17.36 -7.55 -16.64
N THR A 101 -17.45 -6.56 -15.75
CA THR A 101 -17.47 -5.13 -16.09
C THR A 101 -16.09 -4.51 -15.94
N SER A 102 -15.67 -3.68 -16.90
CA SER A 102 -14.35 -3.06 -16.89
C SER A 102 -14.34 -1.62 -17.40
N ILE A 103 -13.41 -0.83 -16.90
CA ILE A 103 -12.96 0.43 -17.48
C ILE A 103 -11.46 0.34 -17.64
N THR A 104 -10.95 0.45 -18.87
CA THR A 104 -9.52 0.40 -19.17
C THR A 104 -9.13 1.69 -19.89
N ALA A 105 -8.24 2.46 -19.28
CA ALA A 105 -7.61 3.62 -19.90
C ALA A 105 -6.20 3.24 -20.36
N LYS A 106 -5.89 3.58 -21.62
CA LYS A 106 -4.58 3.42 -22.26
C LYS A 106 -4.05 4.79 -22.65
N GLY A 107 -2.82 4.85 -23.17
CA GLY A 107 -2.21 6.10 -23.62
C GLY A 107 -3.00 6.84 -24.73
N ASP A 108 -3.79 6.13 -25.54
CA ASP A 108 -4.48 6.68 -26.71
C ASP A 108 -5.99 6.36 -26.78
N SER A 109 -6.52 5.64 -25.79
CA SER A 109 -7.88 5.10 -25.85
C SER A 109 -8.48 4.81 -24.47
N VAL A 110 -9.80 4.81 -24.39
CA VAL A 110 -10.57 4.37 -23.23
C VAL A 110 -11.59 3.32 -23.68
N ILE A 111 -11.65 2.21 -22.94
CA ILE A 111 -12.53 1.07 -23.22
C ILE A 111 -13.40 0.80 -22.00
N ILE A 112 -14.72 0.74 -22.19
CA ILE A 112 -15.69 0.38 -21.15
C ILE A 112 -16.42 -0.89 -21.60
N LYS A 113 -16.43 -1.93 -20.77
CA LYS A 113 -17.15 -3.18 -21.04
C LYS A 113 -18.17 -3.44 -19.93
N ALA A 114 -19.42 -3.70 -20.30
CA ALA A 114 -20.46 -4.05 -19.34
C ALA A 114 -21.60 -4.80 -20.03
N GLY A 115 -22.11 -5.89 -19.43
CA GLY A 115 -23.31 -6.57 -19.92
C GLY A 115 -23.26 -7.07 -21.38
N GLY A 116 -22.07 -7.38 -21.89
CA GLY A 116 -21.86 -7.77 -23.30
C GLY A 116 -21.70 -6.61 -24.29
N VAL A 117 -21.77 -5.36 -23.83
CA VAL A 117 -21.51 -4.15 -24.61
C VAL A 117 -20.06 -3.71 -24.42
N GLU A 118 -19.43 -3.21 -25.50
CA GLU A 118 -18.11 -2.57 -25.48
C GLU A 118 -18.21 -1.16 -26.08
N VAL A 119 -17.76 -0.16 -25.33
CA VAL A 119 -17.60 1.23 -25.79
C VAL A 119 -16.12 1.54 -25.89
N VAL A 120 -15.69 2.06 -27.03
CA VAL A 120 -14.29 2.48 -27.28
C VAL A 120 -14.28 3.95 -27.67
N ILE A 121 -13.45 4.74 -27.00
CA ILE A 121 -13.14 6.12 -27.37
C ILE A 121 -11.66 6.18 -27.74
N ASP A 122 -11.35 6.60 -28.96
CA ASP A 122 -9.99 6.78 -29.45
C ASP A 122 -9.93 7.97 -30.44
N SER A 123 -8.80 8.11 -31.15
CA SER A 123 -8.61 9.15 -32.18
C SER A 123 -9.61 9.12 -33.34
N LYS A 124 -10.37 8.04 -33.52
CA LYS A 124 -11.42 7.89 -34.53
C LYS A 124 -12.82 8.25 -34.01
N GLY A 125 -12.93 8.59 -32.73
CA GLY A 125 -14.19 8.97 -32.07
C GLY A 125 -14.72 7.89 -31.13
N LEU A 126 -16.05 7.82 -31.00
CA LEU A 126 -16.75 6.91 -30.11
C LEU A 126 -17.39 5.76 -30.90
N VAL A 127 -17.10 4.52 -30.53
CA VAL A 127 -17.66 3.30 -31.13
C VAL A 127 -18.35 2.46 -30.06
N VAL A 128 -19.59 2.05 -30.31
CA VAL A 128 -20.35 1.11 -29.47
C VAL A 128 -20.56 -0.20 -30.21
N LYS A 129 -20.22 -1.31 -29.57
CA LYS A 129 -20.39 -2.68 -30.10
C LYS A 129 -21.35 -3.47 -29.23
N GLY A 130 -22.30 -4.17 -29.85
CA GLY A 130 -23.26 -5.04 -29.15
C GLY A 130 -24.37 -4.31 -28.40
N GLY A 131 -24.38 -2.97 -28.42
CA GLY A 131 -25.38 -2.13 -27.76
C GLY A 131 -26.01 -1.11 -28.73
N GLU A 132 -27.09 -0.47 -28.28
CA GLU A 132 -27.77 0.60 -29.00
C GLU A 132 -27.18 1.96 -28.61
N VAL A 133 -27.11 2.89 -29.56
CA VAL A 133 -26.79 4.31 -29.31
C VAL A 133 -28.08 5.11 -29.48
N LYS A 134 -28.56 5.73 -28.40
CA LYS A 134 -29.70 6.65 -28.41
C LYS A 134 -29.20 8.07 -28.23
N SER A 135 -29.69 9.00 -29.05
CA SER A 135 -29.53 10.44 -28.85
C SER A 135 -30.87 11.03 -28.43
N GLU A 136 -30.90 11.81 -27.35
CA GLU A 136 -32.03 12.67 -26.97
C GLU A 136 -31.93 14.04 -27.63
#